data_AF-A0A815M6D8-F1
#
_entry.id   AF-A0A815M6D8-F1
#
_cell.length_a   1.000
_cell.length_b   1.000
_cell.length_c   1.000
_cell.angle_alpha   90.00
_cell.angle_beta   90.00
_cell.angle_gamma   90.00
#
_symmetry.space_group_name_H-M   'P 1'
#
loop_
_entity.id
_entity.type
_entity.pdbx_description
1 polymer ?
#
loop_
_entity_poly.entity_id
_entity_poly.type
_entity_poly.pdbx_seq_one_letter_code
_entity_poly.pdbx_strand_id
1 'polypeptide(L)'
;MQRTTTTNLISCIGYKGSFASHALSIGNRNNSTLRRHKEKHFFHADNYKLILKCLDGGYDISTDLIEYMQDYCNLLQEHINHLNSYSKKWKSKLVQQLSLSSYNTTKRAQFETVRTPERRAKILQKQHDNIQTVIATYRTQVDRMYPKERFGTSHKHYRTNAKKILFEAAYSSLSELSNKLEKLREKEQQAQYALEDANTQYENFTDDETISKSKITKIEEKQEKIKNKLDRIKQEILQTKEQYKQEQEIYRKRATEIYEECRELEEQRLDLIGETLLKFNEAAFSSSYLFEQDEIYEDLKSKLENQRNTLKDLDFWAQTYGVYDSKTSLTPEMNHNDDIHNQNISSPTTIRKTKTSHKNETENFTITEENVEQSIDEDANEQSQTDNTITSTKTTVKKNINLTSIETNDNITTNTMPLNQV
;
A
#
# COMPACT_ATOMS: atom_id res chain seq x y z
N MET A 1 -37.38 -13.86 -36.93
CA MET A 1 -38.07 -14.79 -36.00
C MET A 1 -37.03 -15.73 -35.39
N GLN A 2 -37.21 -16.17 -34.13
CA GLN A 2 -36.59 -17.34 -33.45
C GLN A 2 -35.07 -17.58 -33.65
N ARG A 3 -34.15 -17.46 -32.67
CA ARG A 3 -34.09 -17.92 -31.25
C ARG A 3 -34.29 -19.43 -31.01
N THR A 4 -33.17 -20.14 -30.90
CA THR A 4 -32.88 -21.23 -29.92
C THR A 4 -31.36 -21.30 -29.76
N THR A 5 -30.74 -21.01 -28.60
CA THR A 5 -30.70 -21.75 -27.32
C THR A 5 -29.62 -22.83 -27.28
N THR A 6 -28.50 -22.52 -26.62
CA THR A 6 -27.71 -23.52 -25.88
C THR A 6 -27.13 -22.84 -24.63
N THR A 7 -27.35 -23.46 -23.47
CA THR A 7 -27.05 -22.89 -22.15
C THR A 7 -26.27 -23.90 -21.33
N ASN A 8 -25.44 -23.41 -20.39
CA ASN A 8 -24.83 -24.11 -19.27
C ASN A 8 -23.71 -25.12 -19.56
N LEU A 9 -22.51 -24.82 -19.02
CA LEU A 9 -21.91 -25.60 -17.93
C LEU A 9 -20.68 -24.86 -17.35
N ILE A 10 -20.91 -23.91 -16.44
CA ILE A 10 -19.87 -23.44 -15.49
C ILE A 10 -20.47 -23.38 -14.08
N SER A 11 -20.22 -24.45 -13.34
CA SER A 11 -20.28 -24.55 -11.88
C SER A 11 -19.16 -25.52 -11.50
N CYS A 12 -18.27 -25.28 -10.54
CA CYS A 12 -18.45 -24.53 -9.30
C CYS A 12 -17.15 -23.80 -8.89
N ILE A 13 -17.29 -22.62 -8.27
CA ILE A 13 -16.64 -22.23 -7.01
C ILE A 13 -17.46 -21.04 -6.47
N GLY A 14 -18.04 -21.21 -5.28
CA GLY A 14 -18.96 -20.24 -4.70
C GLY A 14 -18.25 -19.19 -3.85
N TYR A 15 -17.97 -18.03 -4.42
CA TYR A 15 -17.72 -16.78 -3.67
C TYR A 15 -18.58 -15.65 -4.24
N LYS A 16 -19.91 -15.78 -4.10
CA LYS A 16 -20.86 -14.69 -4.36
C LYS A 16 -21.20 -13.97 -3.05
N GLY A 17 -20.43 -12.94 -2.73
CA GLY A 17 -20.71 -12.05 -1.60
C GLY A 17 -19.69 -10.93 -1.42
N SER A 18 -20.17 -9.69 -1.34
CA SER A 18 -19.49 -8.55 -0.71
C SER A 18 -18.30 -7.82 -1.37
N PHE A 19 -17.99 -7.98 -2.68
CA PHE A 19 -17.10 -7.04 -3.38
C PHE A 19 -17.83 -5.93 -4.15
N ALA A 20 -18.85 -6.25 -4.96
CA ALA A 20 -19.58 -5.26 -5.75
C ALA A 20 -20.30 -4.18 -4.92
N SER A 21 -20.88 -4.55 -3.77
CA SER A 21 -21.51 -3.60 -2.84
C SER A 21 -20.50 -2.68 -2.14
N HIS A 22 -19.22 -3.09 -2.02
CA HIS A 22 -18.18 -2.24 -1.43
C HIS A 22 -17.71 -1.17 -2.42
N ALA A 23 -17.53 -1.50 -3.71
CA ALA A 23 -17.19 -0.53 -4.75
C ALA A 23 -18.24 0.60 -4.85
N LEU A 24 -19.54 0.25 -4.85
CA LEU A 24 -20.64 1.22 -4.83
C LEU A 24 -20.73 2.00 -3.51
N SER A 25 -20.29 1.43 -2.37
CA SER A 25 -20.22 2.14 -1.09
C SER A 25 -19.02 3.10 -1.01
N ILE A 26 -17.88 2.80 -1.65
CA ILE A 26 -16.69 3.66 -1.65
C ILE A 26 -16.98 4.94 -2.46
N GLY A 27 -17.60 4.81 -3.64
CA GLY A 27 -18.05 5.95 -4.44
C GLY A 27 -19.05 6.87 -3.72
N ASN A 28 -19.86 6.33 -2.80
CA ASN A 28 -20.84 7.13 -2.04
C ASN A 28 -20.28 7.72 -0.73
N ARG A 29 -19.32 7.07 -0.05
CA ARG A 29 -18.70 7.61 1.16
C ARG A 29 -17.86 8.86 0.86
N ASN A 30 -17.08 8.85 -0.22
CA ASN A 30 -16.25 10.00 -0.62
C ASN A 30 -17.10 11.21 -1.06
N ASN A 31 -18.30 10.99 -1.60
CA ASN A 31 -19.25 12.06 -1.90
C ASN A 31 -19.77 12.80 -0.64
N SER A 32 -19.79 12.14 0.52
CA SER A 32 -20.29 12.74 1.78
C SER A 32 -19.29 13.71 2.45
N THR A 33 -17.99 13.53 2.21
CA THR A 33 -16.93 14.47 2.59
C THR A 33 -16.79 15.59 1.57
N LEU A 34 -16.91 15.28 0.28
CA LEU A 34 -16.85 16.27 -0.81
C LEU A 34 -18.01 17.27 -0.72
N ARG A 35 -19.25 16.81 -0.46
CA ARG A 35 -20.45 17.66 -0.29
C ARG A 35 -20.45 18.59 0.94
N ARG A 36 -19.46 18.49 1.83
CA ARG A 36 -19.34 19.40 3.00
C ARG A 36 -18.39 20.57 2.79
N HIS A 37 -17.72 20.64 1.64
CA HIS A 37 -17.02 21.86 1.24
C HIS A 37 -18.05 22.84 0.66
N LYS A 38 -18.54 23.79 1.50
CA LYS A 38 -19.12 25.04 1.00
C LYS A 38 -18.17 25.59 -0.06
N GLU A 39 -18.72 25.99 -1.21
CA GLU A 39 -18.00 26.33 -2.45
C GLU A 39 -16.87 27.33 -2.20
N LYS A 40 -15.68 26.79 -1.99
CA LYS A 40 -14.47 27.53 -1.63
C LYS A 40 -13.68 27.76 -2.91
N HIS A 41 -13.92 28.90 -3.56
CA HIS A 41 -13.23 29.24 -4.81
C HIS A 41 -11.70 29.18 -4.60
N PHE A 42 -11.01 28.47 -5.50
CA PHE A 42 -9.56 28.21 -5.44
C PHE A 42 -8.71 29.44 -5.12
N PHE A 43 -8.96 30.59 -5.77
CA PHE A 43 -8.22 31.84 -5.59
C PHE A 43 -8.54 32.64 -4.32
N HIS A 44 -9.28 32.09 -3.35
CA HIS A 44 -9.33 32.69 -2.02
C HIS A 44 -8.16 32.20 -1.17
N ALA A 45 -7.80 33.00 -0.16
CA ALA A 45 -6.79 32.68 0.85
C ALA A 45 -6.91 31.21 1.31
N ASP A 46 -5.77 30.53 1.40
CA ASP A 46 -5.62 29.17 1.92
C ASP A 46 -6.34 28.03 1.18
N ASN A 47 -7.19 28.28 0.18
CA ASN A 47 -7.94 27.20 -0.48
C ASN A 47 -7.04 26.30 -1.35
N TYR A 48 -5.90 26.81 -1.83
CA TYR A 48 -4.84 26.00 -2.47
C TYR A 48 -4.32 24.86 -1.57
N LYS A 49 -4.46 24.96 -0.23
CA LYS A 49 -4.06 23.90 0.72
C LYS A 49 -4.82 22.59 0.50
N LEU A 50 -5.98 22.61 -0.16
CA LEU A 50 -6.71 21.39 -0.56
C LEU A 50 -5.95 20.60 -1.64
N ILE A 51 -5.40 21.28 -2.65
CA ILE A 51 -4.58 20.66 -3.71
C ILE A 51 -3.27 20.11 -3.11
N LEU A 52 -2.64 20.88 -2.21
CA LEU A 52 -1.46 20.42 -1.47
C LEU A 52 -1.75 19.15 -0.65
N LYS A 53 -2.93 19.05 -0.02
CA LYS A 53 -3.34 17.83 0.69
C LYS A 53 -3.47 16.62 -0.23
N CYS A 54 -3.96 16.80 -1.46
CA CYS A 54 -3.99 15.71 -2.45
C CYS A 54 -2.59 15.25 -2.82
N LEU A 55 -1.64 16.18 -3.02
CA LEU A 55 -0.23 15.85 -3.31
C LEU A 55 0.48 15.14 -2.15
N ASP A 56 0.27 15.58 -0.90
CA ASP A 56 0.84 14.92 0.29
C ASP A 56 0.34 13.47 0.41
N GLY A 57 -0.96 13.24 0.26
CA GLY A 57 -1.56 11.89 0.37
C GLY A 57 -1.17 10.92 -0.76
N GLY A 58 -0.51 11.40 -1.82
CA GLY A 58 -0.09 10.56 -2.94
C GLY A 58 0.98 9.52 -2.58
N TYR A 59 1.82 9.79 -1.57
CA TYR A 59 2.83 8.84 -1.09
C TYR A 59 2.20 7.68 -0.32
N ASP A 60 1.26 7.98 0.59
CA ASP A 60 0.54 6.96 1.37
C ASP A 60 -0.19 6.00 0.42
N ILE A 61 -0.96 6.52 -0.54
CA ILE A 61 -1.65 5.71 -1.58
C ILE A 61 -0.67 4.83 -2.38
N SER A 62 0.54 5.33 -2.65
CA SER A 62 1.56 4.58 -3.38
C SER A 62 2.20 3.48 -2.53
N THR A 63 2.27 3.69 -1.20
CA THR A 63 2.79 2.72 -0.23
C THR A 63 1.74 1.64 0.05
N ASP A 64 0.48 2.02 0.25
CA ASP A 64 -0.66 1.10 0.37
C ASP A 64 -0.75 0.14 -0.83
N LEU A 65 -0.47 0.63 -2.04
CA LEU A 65 -0.47 -0.21 -3.25
C LEU A 65 0.71 -1.20 -3.28
N ILE A 66 1.88 -0.82 -2.74
CA ILE A 66 3.01 -1.74 -2.54
C ILE A 66 2.66 -2.83 -1.53
N GLU A 67 2.04 -2.46 -0.40
CA GLU A 67 1.60 -3.40 0.64
C GLU A 67 0.54 -4.38 0.12
N TYR A 68 -0.47 -3.89 -0.60
CA TYR A 68 -1.48 -4.73 -1.28
C TYR A 68 -0.86 -5.80 -2.19
N MET A 69 0.11 -5.42 -3.04
CA MET A 69 0.79 -6.38 -3.92
C MET A 69 1.68 -7.35 -3.13
N GLN A 70 2.31 -6.88 -2.05
CA GLN A 70 3.16 -7.70 -1.19
C GLN A 70 2.35 -8.76 -0.43
N ASP A 71 1.17 -8.42 0.08
CA ASP A 71 0.25 -9.37 0.72
C ASP A 71 -0.19 -10.48 -0.24
N TYR A 72 -0.45 -10.13 -1.50
CA TYR A 72 -0.75 -11.12 -2.54
C TYR A 72 0.45 -12.04 -2.83
N CYS A 73 1.68 -11.50 -2.88
CA CYS A 73 2.91 -12.31 -2.94
C CYS A 73 3.04 -13.26 -1.74
N ASN A 74 2.79 -12.78 -0.52
CA ASN A 74 2.89 -13.58 0.69
C ASN A 74 1.91 -14.76 0.65
N LEU A 75 0.65 -14.52 0.24
CA LEU A 75 -0.37 -15.56 0.03
C LEU A 75 0.05 -16.62 -1.00
N LEU A 76 0.67 -16.22 -2.11
CA LEU A 76 1.23 -17.15 -3.10
C LEU A 76 2.36 -17.99 -2.49
N GLN A 77 3.27 -17.38 -1.73
CA GLN A 77 4.40 -18.08 -1.10
C GLN A 77 3.95 -19.10 -0.06
N GLU A 78 2.92 -18.80 0.74
CA GLU A 78 2.28 -19.78 1.63
C GLU A 78 1.69 -20.96 0.87
N HIS A 79 0.98 -20.72 -0.23
CA HIS A 79 0.40 -21.78 -1.05
C HIS A 79 1.48 -22.67 -1.70
N ILE A 80 2.58 -22.08 -2.19
CA ILE A 80 3.77 -22.80 -2.69
C ILE A 80 4.35 -23.71 -1.60
N ASN A 81 4.54 -23.18 -0.40
CA ASN A 81 5.09 -23.91 0.74
C ASN A 81 4.20 -25.09 1.15
N HIS A 82 2.88 -24.90 1.15
CA HIS A 82 1.91 -25.96 1.42
C HIS A 82 1.93 -27.08 0.36
N LEU A 83 1.92 -26.73 -0.94
CA LEU A 83 1.95 -27.71 -2.03
C LEU A 83 3.25 -28.55 -2.02
N ASN A 84 4.39 -27.90 -1.81
CA ASN A 84 5.70 -28.57 -1.71
C ASN A 84 5.76 -29.51 -0.49
N SER A 85 5.27 -29.05 0.67
CA SER A 85 5.21 -29.85 1.90
C SER A 85 4.28 -31.06 1.75
N TYR A 86 3.12 -30.88 1.10
CA TYR A 86 2.17 -31.94 0.80
C TYR A 86 2.79 -33.01 -0.12
N SER A 87 3.39 -32.59 -1.25
CA SER A 87 4.10 -33.49 -2.18
C SER A 87 5.18 -34.29 -1.45
N LYS A 88 6.07 -33.61 -0.71
CA LYS A 88 7.18 -34.24 0.03
C LYS A 88 6.70 -35.27 1.06
N LYS A 89 5.67 -34.93 1.86
CA LYS A 89 5.07 -35.81 2.87
C LYS A 89 4.56 -37.12 2.25
N TRP A 90 3.76 -37.01 1.19
CA TRP A 90 3.13 -38.18 0.58
C TRP A 90 4.09 -38.99 -0.30
N LYS A 91 5.05 -38.36 -0.98
CA LYS A 91 6.15 -39.08 -1.67
C LYS A 91 6.94 -39.94 -0.68
N SER A 92 7.33 -39.37 0.47
CA SER A 92 8.07 -40.11 1.50
C SER A 92 7.29 -41.32 2.00
N LYS A 93 6.00 -41.15 2.35
CA LYS A 93 5.12 -42.27 2.75
C LYS A 93 4.99 -43.33 1.66
N LEU A 94 4.84 -42.94 0.39
CA LEU A 94 4.70 -43.86 -0.75
C LEU A 94 5.99 -44.67 -1.00
N VAL A 95 7.17 -44.06 -0.80
CA VAL A 95 8.47 -44.75 -0.86
C VAL A 95 8.62 -45.74 0.31
N GLN A 96 8.21 -45.35 1.52
CA GLN A 96 8.29 -46.18 2.73
C GLN A 96 7.33 -47.39 2.73
N GLN A 97 6.27 -47.39 1.92
CA GLN A 97 5.40 -48.56 1.78
C GLN A 97 6.17 -49.78 1.27
N LEU A 98 6.25 -50.82 2.11
CA LEU A 98 6.97 -52.07 1.89
C LEU A 98 6.74 -52.66 0.50
N SER A 99 7.81 -53.22 -0.07
CA SER A 99 7.82 -53.93 -1.35
C SER A 99 6.97 -55.20 -1.37
N LEU A 100 6.35 -55.62 -0.26
CA LEU A 100 5.41 -56.74 -0.26
C LEU A 100 4.01 -56.36 -0.79
N SER A 101 3.62 -55.08 -0.73
CA SER A 101 2.34 -54.54 -1.25
C SER A 101 2.45 -54.08 -2.72
N SER A 102 3.43 -54.57 -3.47
CA SER A 102 4.07 -53.86 -4.59
C SER A 102 3.33 -53.97 -5.93
N TYR A 103 2.20 -53.28 -6.09
CA TYR A 103 1.76 -52.91 -7.43
C TYR A 103 2.80 -51.93 -8.02
N ASN A 104 3.31 -52.17 -9.23
CA ASN A 104 4.49 -51.45 -9.75
C ASN A 104 4.07 -50.26 -10.62
N THR A 105 3.35 -50.52 -11.70
CA THR A 105 2.82 -49.54 -12.63
C THR A 105 1.79 -48.62 -11.96
N THR A 106 0.91 -49.17 -11.12
CA THR A 106 -0.07 -48.38 -10.37
C THR A 106 0.58 -47.50 -9.28
N LYS A 107 1.75 -47.89 -8.74
CA LYS A 107 2.48 -47.11 -7.71
C LYS A 107 3.24 -45.96 -8.36
N ARG A 108 3.75 -46.16 -9.57
CA ARG A 108 4.28 -45.09 -10.43
C ARG A 108 3.18 -44.08 -10.79
N ALA A 109 2.00 -44.54 -11.19
CA ALA A 109 0.83 -43.68 -11.47
C ALA A 109 0.41 -42.85 -10.24
N GLN A 110 0.37 -43.48 -9.05
CA GLN A 110 0.13 -42.79 -7.79
C GLN A 110 1.24 -41.78 -7.44
N PHE A 111 2.51 -42.12 -7.69
CA PHE A 111 3.64 -41.21 -7.43
C PHE A 111 3.58 -39.95 -8.30
N GLU A 112 3.23 -40.08 -9.57
CA GLU A 112 3.03 -38.93 -10.46
C GLU A 112 1.87 -38.04 -9.98
N THR A 113 0.76 -38.63 -9.52
CA THR A 113 -0.35 -37.88 -8.89
C THR A 113 0.11 -37.07 -7.68
N VAL A 114 0.90 -37.69 -6.79
CA VAL A 114 1.44 -37.04 -5.60
C VAL A 114 2.50 -35.97 -5.94
N ARG A 115 3.16 -36.08 -7.11
CA ARG A 115 4.14 -35.11 -7.62
C ARG A 115 3.49 -33.88 -8.28
N THR A 116 2.27 -33.99 -8.80
CA THR A 116 1.58 -32.88 -9.48
C THR A 116 1.46 -31.58 -8.66
N PRO A 117 1.14 -31.60 -7.34
CA PRO A 117 1.17 -30.41 -6.49
C PRO A 117 2.49 -29.62 -6.53
N GLU A 118 3.64 -30.30 -6.56
CA GLU A 118 4.97 -29.68 -6.64
C GLU A 118 5.26 -29.10 -8.04
N ARG A 119 4.70 -29.69 -9.11
CA ARG A 119 4.77 -29.08 -10.45
C ARG A 119 3.96 -27.80 -10.51
N ARG A 120 2.75 -27.79 -9.94
CA ARG A 120 1.92 -26.59 -9.81
C ARG A 120 2.60 -25.50 -8.97
N ALA A 121 3.29 -25.88 -7.89
CA ALA A 121 4.06 -24.95 -7.06
C ALA A 121 5.15 -24.20 -7.85
N LYS A 122 5.73 -24.80 -8.92
CA LYS A 122 6.70 -24.11 -9.80
C LYS A 122 6.07 -23.02 -10.66
N ILE A 123 4.84 -23.23 -11.16
CA ILE A 123 4.08 -22.21 -11.88
C ILE A 123 3.78 -21.03 -10.95
N LEU A 124 3.30 -21.33 -9.73
CA LEU A 124 3.05 -20.31 -8.71
C LEU A 124 4.33 -19.56 -8.30
N GLN A 125 5.49 -20.23 -8.25
CA GLN A 125 6.78 -19.55 -8.00
C GLN A 125 7.11 -18.56 -9.12
N LYS A 126 6.98 -18.97 -10.40
CA LYS A 126 7.16 -18.07 -11.56
C LYS A 126 6.19 -16.88 -11.54
N GLN A 127 4.96 -17.08 -11.09
CA GLN A 127 3.96 -16.02 -10.87
C GLN A 127 4.42 -15.06 -9.76
N HIS A 128 4.79 -15.60 -8.59
CA HIS A 128 5.29 -14.84 -7.45
C HIS A 128 6.53 -13.99 -7.81
N ASP A 129 7.52 -14.57 -8.49
CA ASP A 129 8.79 -13.89 -8.82
C ASP A 129 8.57 -12.74 -9.83
N ASN A 130 7.64 -12.93 -10.78
CA ASN A 130 7.20 -11.87 -11.70
C ASN A 130 6.52 -10.72 -10.94
N ILE A 131 5.65 -11.02 -9.97
CA ILE A 131 4.99 -9.99 -9.15
C ILE A 131 6.01 -9.26 -8.27
N GLN A 132 6.97 -9.96 -7.66
CA GLN A 132 8.07 -9.31 -6.91
C GLN A 132 8.87 -8.33 -7.79
N THR A 133 9.08 -8.67 -9.06
CA THR A 133 9.74 -7.77 -10.04
C THR A 133 8.92 -6.50 -10.28
N VAL A 134 7.59 -6.60 -10.36
CA VAL A 134 6.68 -5.43 -10.46
C VAL A 134 6.75 -4.58 -9.18
N ILE A 135 6.69 -5.21 -8.00
CA ILE A 135 6.77 -4.52 -6.70
C ILE A 135 8.08 -3.75 -6.56
N ALA A 136 9.22 -4.39 -6.86
CA ALA A 136 10.54 -3.76 -6.78
C ALA A 136 10.68 -2.57 -7.76
N THR A 137 10.15 -2.74 -8.99
CA THR A 137 10.13 -1.68 -10.01
C THR A 137 9.30 -0.49 -9.53
N TYR A 138 8.07 -0.73 -9.08
CA TYR A 138 7.18 0.32 -8.60
C TYR A 138 7.72 1.02 -7.36
N ARG A 139 8.25 0.28 -6.37
CA ARG A 139 8.91 0.86 -5.19
C ARG A 139 10.06 1.80 -5.59
N THR A 140 10.91 1.39 -6.55
CA THR A 140 11.99 2.24 -7.07
C THR A 140 11.45 3.52 -7.73
N GLN A 141 10.34 3.42 -8.47
CA GLN A 141 9.68 4.58 -9.09
C GLN A 141 9.03 5.50 -8.05
N VAL A 142 8.43 4.96 -6.99
CA VAL A 142 7.86 5.69 -5.85
C VAL A 142 8.96 6.40 -5.03
N ASP A 143 10.05 5.73 -4.66
CA ASP A 143 11.17 6.35 -3.95
C ASP A 143 11.82 7.48 -4.79
N ARG A 144 11.89 7.32 -6.12
CA ARG A 144 12.32 8.40 -7.05
C ARG A 144 11.31 9.56 -7.11
N MET A 145 10.02 9.24 -7.05
CA MET A 145 8.95 10.24 -7.10
C MET A 145 8.85 11.03 -5.78
N TYR A 146 9.14 10.39 -4.65
CA TYR A 146 9.05 10.92 -3.29
C TYR A 146 10.40 10.79 -2.54
N PRO A 147 11.43 11.57 -2.92
CA PRO A 147 12.73 11.51 -2.28
C PRO A 147 12.64 11.84 -0.77
N LYS A 148 13.38 11.07 0.03
CA LYS A 148 13.41 11.16 1.50
C LYS A 148 14.32 12.30 1.96
N GLU A 149 13.78 13.50 2.06
CA GLU A 149 14.43 14.65 2.73
C GLU A 149 13.98 14.81 4.20
N ARG A 150 14.85 15.37 5.04
CA ARG A 150 14.60 15.59 6.47
C ARG A 150 13.81 16.89 6.71
N PHE A 151 12.48 16.83 6.64
CA PHE A 151 11.58 17.98 6.94
C PHE A 151 11.37 18.25 8.44
N GLY A 152 12.44 18.24 9.23
CA GLY A 152 12.40 18.47 10.68
C GLY A 152 11.41 17.54 11.39
N THR A 153 10.56 18.11 12.26
CA THR A 153 9.47 17.41 12.96
C THR A 153 8.16 17.30 12.16
N SER A 154 8.14 17.70 10.88
CA SER A 154 6.93 17.71 10.04
C SER A 154 6.99 16.67 8.94
N HIS A 155 6.11 15.66 8.99
CA HIS A 155 5.92 14.68 7.92
C HIS A 155 5.25 15.31 6.69
N LYS A 156 6.02 16.02 5.85
CA LYS A 156 5.57 16.55 4.55
C LYS A 156 6.55 16.16 3.46
N HIS A 157 6.06 15.94 2.25
CA HIS A 157 6.94 15.61 1.13
C HIS A 157 7.51 16.87 0.45
N TYR A 158 8.71 16.74 -0.11
CA TYR A 158 9.41 17.82 -0.82
C TYR A 158 8.52 18.52 -1.85
N ARG A 159 7.85 17.74 -2.72
CA ARG A 159 6.95 18.23 -3.77
C ARG A 159 5.90 19.17 -3.20
N THR A 160 5.18 18.75 -2.17
CA THR A 160 4.13 19.58 -1.54
C THR A 160 4.70 20.81 -0.86
N ASN A 161 5.81 20.69 -0.15
CA ASN A 161 6.42 21.83 0.54
C ASN A 161 6.95 22.89 -0.45
N ALA A 162 7.54 22.46 -1.57
CA ALA A 162 7.95 23.36 -2.65
C ALA A 162 6.76 24.11 -3.25
N LYS A 163 5.66 23.42 -3.60
CA LYS A 163 4.44 24.07 -4.11
C LYS A 163 3.78 24.98 -3.07
N LYS A 164 3.83 24.62 -1.77
CA LYS A 164 3.35 25.48 -0.67
C LYS A 164 4.07 26.83 -0.65
N ILE A 165 5.41 26.83 -0.72
CA ILE A 165 6.22 28.05 -0.72
C ILE A 165 5.86 28.93 -1.94
N LEU A 166 5.68 28.33 -3.12
CA LEU A 166 5.27 29.06 -4.33
C LEU A 166 3.88 29.70 -4.17
N PHE A 167 2.89 28.99 -3.63
CA PHE A 167 1.56 29.55 -3.38
C PHE A 167 1.57 30.69 -2.35
N GLU A 168 2.34 30.55 -1.27
CA GLU A 168 2.48 31.59 -0.25
C GLU A 168 3.18 32.83 -0.82
N ALA A 169 4.25 32.66 -1.59
CA ALA A 169 4.92 33.76 -2.29
C ALA A 169 4.00 34.46 -3.30
N ALA A 170 3.23 33.69 -4.09
CA ALA A 170 2.29 34.25 -5.06
C ALA A 170 1.16 35.06 -4.39
N TYR A 171 0.72 34.68 -3.19
CA TYR A 171 -0.37 35.34 -2.47
C TYR A 171 0.08 36.53 -1.59
N SER A 172 1.38 36.68 -1.29
CA SER A 172 1.89 37.66 -0.29
C SER A 172 1.43 39.10 -0.54
N SER A 173 1.67 39.64 -1.76
CA SER A 173 1.28 41.01 -2.14
C SER A 173 -0.24 41.24 -2.00
N LEU A 174 -1.04 40.26 -2.44
CA LEU A 174 -2.50 40.32 -2.35
C LEU A 174 -3.00 40.28 -0.90
N SER A 175 -2.30 39.53 -0.03
CA SER A 175 -2.55 39.48 1.41
C SER A 175 -2.26 40.83 2.10
N GLU A 176 -1.13 41.47 1.75
CA GLU A 176 -0.76 42.78 2.27
C GLU A 176 -1.79 43.86 1.88
N LEU A 177 -2.22 43.87 0.61
CA LEU A 177 -3.27 44.78 0.12
C LEU A 177 -4.62 44.51 0.79
N SER A 178 -4.98 43.24 1.04
CA SER A 178 -6.18 42.87 1.80
C SER A 178 -6.14 43.42 3.22
N ASN A 179 -5.02 43.21 3.94
CA ASN A 179 -4.82 43.68 5.30
C ASN A 179 -4.79 45.23 5.37
N LYS A 180 -4.27 45.90 4.34
CA LYS A 180 -4.32 47.37 4.21
C LYS A 180 -5.76 47.84 4.04
N LEU A 181 -6.54 47.21 3.17
CA LEU A 181 -7.94 47.54 2.91
C LEU A 181 -8.81 47.39 4.16
N GLU A 182 -8.60 46.34 4.95
CA GLU A 182 -9.29 46.11 6.23
C GLU A 182 -9.01 47.25 7.23
N LYS A 183 -7.73 47.57 7.47
CA LYS A 183 -7.31 48.69 8.33
C LYS A 183 -7.82 50.06 7.85
N LEU A 184 -8.00 50.24 6.54
CA LEU A 184 -8.59 51.47 5.99
C LEU A 184 -10.10 51.55 6.24
N ARG A 185 -10.83 50.43 6.15
CA ARG A 185 -12.27 50.36 6.50
C ARG A 185 -12.50 50.64 7.98
N GLU A 186 -11.66 50.10 8.86
CA GLU A 186 -11.69 50.40 10.30
C GLU A 186 -11.52 51.91 10.56
N LYS A 187 -10.53 52.54 9.90
CA LYS A 187 -10.31 54.00 9.98
C LYS A 187 -11.47 54.80 9.40
N GLU A 188 -12.10 54.32 8.31
CA GLU A 188 -13.29 54.95 7.72
C GLU A 188 -14.45 54.94 8.71
N GLN A 189 -14.76 53.78 9.30
CA GLN A 189 -15.82 53.62 10.29
C GLN A 189 -15.58 54.48 11.54
N GLN A 190 -14.34 54.52 12.06
CA GLN A 190 -13.96 55.40 13.16
C GLN A 190 -14.14 56.89 12.81
N ALA A 191 -13.83 57.30 11.57
CA ALA A 191 -14.04 58.68 11.11
C ALA A 191 -15.53 59.01 10.91
N GLN A 192 -16.36 58.03 10.50
CA GLN A 192 -17.82 58.18 10.41
C GLN A 192 -18.44 58.39 11.80
N TYR A 193 -18.11 57.55 12.79
CA TYR A 193 -18.60 57.73 14.16
C TYR A 193 -18.12 59.06 14.79
N ALA A 194 -16.87 59.47 14.54
CA ALA A 194 -16.38 60.77 15.00
C ALA A 194 -17.10 61.97 14.34
N LEU A 195 -17.60 61.80 13.11
CA LEU A 195 -18.40 62.81 12.42
C LEU A 195 -19.82 62.87 12.99
N GLU A 196 -20.43 61.72 13.28
CA GLU A 196 -21.75 61.60 13.91
C GLU A 196 -21.76 62.22 15.32
N ASP A 197 -20.73 61.94 16.13
CA ASP A 197 -20.46 62.62 17.42
C ASP A 197 -20.35 64.14 17.26
N ALA A 198 -19.59 64.62 16.26
CA ALA A 198 -19.41 66.04 16.01
C ALA A 198 -20.66 66.74 15.44
N ASN A 199 -21.55 66.01 14.74
CA ASN A 199 -22.85 66.51 14.31
C ASN A 199 -23.79 66.63 15.52
N THR A 200 -23.87 65.59 16.33
CA THR A 200 -24.69 65.56 17.56
C THR A 200 -24.26 66.68 18.53
N GLN A 201 -22.95 66.90 18.71
CA GLN A 201 -22.44 68.00 19.53
C GLN A 201 -22.76 69.38 18.95
N TYR A 202 -22.84 69.51 17.62
CA TYR A 202 -23.19 70.78 16.98
C TYR A 202 -24.68 71.11 17.17
N GLU A 203 -25.58 70.16 16.91
CA GLU A 203 -27.02 70.31 17.10
C GLU A 203 -27.35 70.75 18.54
N ASN A 204 -26.82 70.02 19.53
CA ASN A 204 -26.94 70.38 20.95
C ASN A 204 -26.36 71.76 21.30
N PHE A 205 -25.39 72.27 20.54
CA PHE A 205 -24.76 73.57 20.78
C PHE A 205 -25.42 74.73 20.03
N THR A 206 -26.16 74.45 18.96
CA THR A 206 -27.03 75.43 18.28
C THR A 206 -28.36 75.61 19.00
N ASP A 207 -28.84 74.59 19.70
CA ASP A 207 -30.11 74.62 20.44
C ASP A 207 -29.99 75.26 21.85
N ASP A 208 -28.77 75.46 22.36
CA ASP A 208 -28.49 76.10 23.66
C ASP A 208 -28.07 77.57 23.50
N GLU A 209 -29.01 78.50 23.72
CA GLU A 209 -28.79 79.94 23.65
C GLU A 209 -27.69 80.48 24.61
N THR A 210 -27.26 79.71 25.60
CA THR A 210 -26.19 80.10 26.53
C THR A 210 -24.79 79.88 25.96
N ILE A 211 -24.66 79.16 24.83
CA ILE A 211 -23.37 78.79 24.25
C ILE A 211 -22.82 79.89 23.35
N SER A 212 -21.61 80.35 23.68
CA SER A 212 -20.88 81.34 22.86
C SER A 212 -20.68 80.84 21.43
N LYS A 213 -20.97 81.71 20.45
CA LYS A 213 -20.69 81.50 19.02
C LYS A 213 -19.27 80.98 18.74
N SER A 214 -18.28 81.39 19.55
CA SER A 214 -16.90 80.91 19.46
C SER A 214 -16.70 79.41 19.74
N LYS A 215 -17.62 78.76 20.46
CA LYS A 215 -17.64 77.31 20.67
C LYS A 215 -18.29 76.59 19.48
N ILE A 216 -19.36 77.16 18.91
CA ILE A 216 -20.05 76.63 17.73
C ILE A 216 -19.06 76.56 16.56
N THR A 217 -18.36 77.66 16.24
CA THR A 217 -17.35 77.69 15.16
C THR A 217 -16.21 76.68 15.34
N LYS A 218 -15.80 76.38 16.59
CA LYS A 218 -14.81 75.32 16.85
C LYS A 218 -15.32 73.92 16.53
N ILE A 219 -16.63 73.67 16.66
CA ILE A 219 -17.24 72.40 16.27
C ILE A 219 -17.41 72.33 14.75
N GLU A 220 -17.78 73.43 14.09
CA GLU A 220 -17.80 73.51 12.62
C GLU A 220 -16.42 73.17 12.02
N GLU A 221 -15.36 73.78 12.54
CA GLU A 221 -13.98 73.43 12.19
C GLU A 221 -13.64 71.95 12.48
N LYS A 222 -14.11 71.38 13.59
CA LYS A 222 -13.91 69.96 13.94
C LYS A 222 -14.60 69.06 12.91
N GLN A 223 -15.85 69.36 12.55
CA GLN A 223 -16.59 68.63 11.52
C GLN A 223 -15.91 68.71 10.16
N GLU A 224 -15.47 69.90 9.74
CA GLU A 224 -14.79 70.09 8.45
C GLU A 224 -13.47 69.29 8.40
N LYS A 225 -12.67 69.33 9.47
CA LYS A 225 -11.44 68.52 9.62
C LYS A 225 -11.74 67.02 9.54
N ILE A 226 -12.84 66.55 10.13
CA ILE A 226 -13.25 65.13 10.06
C ILE A 226 -13.77 64.76 8.66
N LYS A 227 -14.59 65.59 8.01
CA LYS A 227 -15.04 65.40 6.61
C LYS A 227 -13.85 65.28 5.66
N ASN A 228 -12.92 66.24 5.72
CA ASN A 228 -11.68 66.24 4.94
C ASN A 228 -10.80 64.99 5.21
N LYS A 229 -10.76 64.48 6.44
CA LYS A 229 -10.08 63.21 6.77
C LYS A 229 -10.81 62.00 6.19
N LEU A 230 -12.12 61.96 6.28
CA LEU A 230 -12.96 60.87 5.76
C LEU A 230 -12.82 60.74 4.24
N ASP A 231 -12.83 61.87 3.51
CA ASP A 231 -12.71 61.84 2.05
C ASP A 231 -11.30 61.42 1.58
N ARG A 232 -10.24 61.78 2.31
CA ARG A 232 -8.89 61.24 2.10
C ARG A 232 -8.85 59.72 2.31
N ILE A 233 -9.49 59.19 3.35
CA ILE A 233 -9.57 57.75 3.60
C ILE A 233 -10.32 57.04 2.47
N LYS A 234 -11.46 57.59 2.00
CA LYS A 234 -12.21 57.05 0.86
C LYS A 234 -11.37 57.02 -0.42
N GLN A 235 -10.59 58.07 -0.71
CA GLN A 235 -9.67 58.10 -1.84
C GLN A 235 -8.58 57.01 -1.71
N GLU A 236 -7.98 56.83 -0.53
CA GLU A 236 -6.98 55.79 -0.29
C GLU A 236 -7.58 54.37 -0.42
N ILE A 237 -8.83 54.17 0.02
CA ILE A 237 -9.58 52.92 -0.17
C ILE A 237 -9.80 52.64 -1.66
N LEU A 238 -10.20 53.64 -2.46
CA LEU A 238 -10.39 53.48 -3.90
C LEU A 238 -9.08 53.12 -4.63
N GLN A 239 -7.99 53.80 -4.30
CA GLN A 239 -6.65 53.47 -4.84
C GLN A 239 -6.21 52.06 -4.44
N THR A 240 -6.38 51.68 -3.17
CA THR A 240 -6.02 50.35 -2.66
C THR A 240 -6.89 49.25 -3.28
N LYS A 241 -8.17 49.51 -3.58
CA LYS A 241 -9.06 48.58 -4.30
C LYS A 241 -8.58 48.34 -5.74
N GLU A 242 -8.14 49.37 -6.44
CA GLU A 242 -7.65 49.24 -7.82
C GLU A 242 -6.31 48.47 -7.84
N GLN A 243 -5.39 48.78 -6.94
CA GLN A 243 -4.16 48.00 -6.74
C GLN A 243 -4.46 46.53 -6.41
N TYR A 244 -5.41 46.27 -5.51
CA TYR A 244 -5.85 44.92 -5.16
C TYR A 244 -6.42 44.15 -6.36
N LYS A 245 -7.19 44.81 -7.23
CA LYS A 245 -7.73 44.19 -8.45
C LYS A 245 -6.62 43.78 -9.42
N GLN A 246 -5.64 44.65 -9.64
CA GLN A 246 -4.49 44.39 -10.52
C GLN A 246 -3.62 43.24 -9.98
N GLU A 247 -3.29 43.26 -8.68
CA GLU A 247 -2.57 42.15 -8.05
C GLU A 247 -3.38 40.85 -8.03
N GLN A 248 -4.72 40.92 -7.94
CA GLN A 248 -5.57 39.72 -8.02
C GLN A 248 -5.47 39.03 -9.39
N GLU A 249 -5.34 39.77 -10.49
CA GLU A 249 -5.13 39.20 -11.83
C GLU A 249 -3.75 38.53 -11.93
N ILE A 250 -2.71 39.16 -11.39
CA ILE A 250 -1.35 38.58 -11.31
C ILE A 250 -1.35 37.30 -10.45
N TYR A 251 -1.99 37.33 -9.29
CA TYR A 251 -2.13 36.17 -8.42
C TYR A 251 -2.89 35.03 -9.10
N ARG A 252 -4.01 35.31 -9.78
CA ARG A 252 -4.77 34.29 -10.53
C ARG A 252 -3.90 33.59 -11.57
N LYS A 253 -3.09 34.35 -12.32
CA LYS A 253 -2.14 33.78 -13.30
C LYS A 253 -1.12 32.87 -12.61
N ARG A 254 -0.37 33.39 -11.63
CA ARG A 254 0.66 32.62 -10.89
C ARG A 254 0.10 31.38 -10.20
N ALA A 255 -1.07 31.50 -9.55
CA ALA A 255 -1.73 30.38 -8.88
C ALA A 255 -2.21 29.31 -9.87
N THR A 256 -2.56 29.69 -11.11
CA THR A 256 -2.90 28.75 -12.18
C THR A 256 -1.64 28.05 -12.70
N GLU A 257 -0.54 28.77 -12.90
CA GLU A 257 0.77 28.18 -13.29
C GLU A 257 1.23 27.13 -12.25
N ILE A 258 1.23 27.48 -10.96
CA ILE A 258 1.57 26.55 -9.88
C ILE A 258 0.56 25.38 -9.81
N TYR A 259 -0.71 25.60 -10.16
CA TYR A 259 -1.71 24.53 -10.19
C TYR A 259 -1.49 23.54 -11.34
N GLU A 260 -1.16 24.00 -12.55
CA GLU A 260 -0.82 23.07 -13.64
C GLU A 260 0.44 22.28 -13.30
N GLU A 261 1.45 22.89 -12.68
CA GLU A 261 2.59 22.13 -12.14
C GLU A 261 2.15 21.11 -11.07
N CYS A 262 1.17 21.41 -10.22
CA CYS A 262 0.61 20.42 -9.28
C CYS A 262 -0.12 19.28 -10.01
N ARG A 263 -0.83 19.60 -11.10
CA ARG A 263 -1.58 18.65 -11.92
C ARG A 263 -0.64 17.70 -12.66
N GLU A 264 0.42 18.19 -13.29
CA GLU A 264 1.45 17.36 -13.94
C GLU A 264 2.10 16.36 -12.96
N LEU A 265 2.40 16.81 -11.73
CA LEU A 265 2.99 15.95 -10.71
C LEU A 265 2.03 14.84 -10.23
N GLU A 266 0.72 15.04 -10.34
CA GLU A 266 -0.33 14.07 -10.01
C GLU A 266 -0.69 13.17 -11.21
N GLU A 267 -0.70 13.71 -12.43
CA GLU A 267 -0.86 12.96 -13.69
C GLU A 267 0.22 11.86 -13.81
N GLN A 268 1.49 12.23 -13.59
CA GLN A 268 2.60 11.28 -13.46
C GLN A 268 2.36 10.15 -12.44
N ARG A 269 1.61 10.42 -11.36
CA ARG A 269 1.33 9.45 -10.30
C ARG A 269 0.22 8.50 -10.70
N LEU A 270 -0.82 9.04 -11.32
CA LEU A 270 -1.97 8.30 -11.82
C LEU A 270 -1.57 7.37 -12.98
N ASP A 271 -0.76 7.85 -13.92
CA ASP A 271 -0.22 7.05 -15.02
C ASP A 271 0.67 5.91 -14.49
N LEU A 272 1.58 6.24 -13.56
CA LEU A 272 2.44 5.25 -12.91
C LEU A 272 1.64 4.15 -12.17
N ILE A 273 0.56 4.52 -11.49
CA ILE A 273 -0.35 3.56 -10.84
C ILE A 273 -1.08 2.72 -11.89
N GLY A 274 -1.60 3.33 -12.96
CA GLY A 274 -2.28 2.63 -14.05
C GLY A 274 -1.38 1.59 -14.73
N GLU A 275 -0.17 1.99 -15.10
CA GLU A 275 0.86 1.08 -15.63
C GLU A 275 1.21 -0.05 -14.67
N THR A 276 1.37 0.27 -13.38
CA THR A 276 1.73 -0.73 -12.35
C THR A 276 0.61 -1.75 -12.17
N LEU A 277 -0.64 -1.32 -12.14
CA LEU A 277 -1.80 -2.22 -12.04
C LEU A 277 -1.93 -3.14 -13.26
N LEU A 278 -1.63 -2.65 -14.47
CA LEU A 278 -1.58 -3.47 -15.68
C LEU A 278 -0.46 -4.51 -15.61
N LYS A 279 0.76 -4.10 -15.24
CA LYS A 279 1.92 -5.00 -15.08
C LYS A 279 1.70 -6.04 -13.98
N PHE A 280 1.09 -5.64 -12.85
CA PHE A 280 0.68 -6.55 -11.79
C PHE A 280 -0.37 -7.55 -12.28
N ASN A 281 -1.40 -7.10 -13.00
CA ASN A 281 -2.42 -7.99 -13.54
C ASN A 281 -1.84 -8.99 -14.55
N GLU A 282 -0.91 -8.58 -15.41
CA GLU A 282 -0.18 -9.48 -16.30
C GLU A 282 0.67 -10.49 -15.52
N ALA A 283 1.46 -10.04 -14.55
CA ALA A 283 2.30 -10.89 -13.71
C ALA A 283 1.49 -11.87 -12.81
N ALA A 284 0.30 -11.47 -12.37
CA ALA A 284 -0.54 -12.26 -11.47
C ALA A 284 -1.57 -13.15 -12.19
N PHE A 285 -2.07 -12.75 -13.37
CA PHE A 285 -3.24 -13.39 -14.00
C PHE A 285 -3.03 -13.71 -15.49
N SER A 286 -1.79 -13.80 -15.98
CA SER A 286 -1.50 -14.22 -17.35
C SER A 286 -2.09 -15.60 -17.69
N SER A 287 -2.75 -15.68 -18.86
CA SER A 287 -3.26 -16.94 -19.43
C SER A 287 -2.17 -18.00 -19.65
N SER A 288 -0.89 -17.60 -19.72
CA SER A 288 0.25 -18.53 -19.81
C SER A 288 0.28 -19.50 -18.63
N TYR A 289 -0.05 -19.04 -17.42
CA TYR A 289 -0.07 -19.90 -16.22
C TYR A 289 -1.21 -20.91 -16.24
N LEU A 290 -2.34 -20.59 -16.88
CA LEU A 290 -3.44 -21.53 -17.08
C LEU A 290 -3.03 -22.62 -18.08
N PHE A 291 -2.43 -22.24 -19.20
CA PHE A 291 -1.93 -23.18 -20.20
C PHE A 291 -0.85 -24.13 -19.63
N GLU A 292 0.16 -23.61 -18.93
CA GLU A 292 1.17 -24.42 -18.23
C GLU A 292 0.55 -25.37 -17.19
N GLN A 293 -0.56 -24.97 -16.55
CA GLN A 293 -1.26 -25.81 -15.57
C GLN A 293 -2.08 -26.91 -16.25
N ASP A 294 -2.73 -26.62 -17.37
CA ASP A 294 -3.50 -27.60 -18.15
C ASP A 294 -2.57 -28.67 -18.76
N GLU A 295 -1.39 -28.29 -19.25
CA GLU A 295 -0.35 -29.25 -19.68
C GLU A 295 0.08 -30.21 -18.57
N ILE A 296 0.19 -29.74 -17.32
CA ILE A 296 0.48 -30.62 -16.16
C ILE A 296 -0.64 -31.64 -15.94
N TYR A 297 -1.90 -31.25 -16.14
CA TYR A 297 -3.05 -32.12 -15.88
C TYR A 297 -3.30 -33.12 -17.01
N GLU A 298 -3.14 -32.74 -18.28
CA GLU A 298 -3.22 -33.69 -19.40
C GLU A 298 -2.04 -34.67 -19.42
N ASP A 299 -0.81 -34.25 -19.08
CA ASP A 299 0.31 -35.18 -18.87
C ASP A 299 0.05 -36.15 -17.70
N LEU A 300 -0.49 -35.66 -16.58
CA LEU A 300 -0.90 -36.54 -15.48
C LEU A 300 -1.95 -37.56 -15.93
N LYS A 301 -3.01 -37.11 -16.59
CA LYS A 301 -4.10 -37.96 -17.09
C LYS A 301 -3.58 -39.02 -18.06
N SER A 302 -2.77 -38.62 -19.05
CA SER A 302 -2.12 -39.54 -19.98
C SER A 302 -1.27 -40.59 -19.26
N LYS A 303 -0.53 -40.21 -18.21
CA LYS A 303 0.22 -41.18 -17.38
C LYS A 303 -0.69 -42.13 -16.61
N LEU A 304 -1.79 -41.64 -16.04
CA LEU A 304 -2.76 -42.46 -15.31
C LEU A 304 -3.51 -43.45 -16.21
N GLU A 305 -3.81 -43.05 -17.45
CA GLU A 305 -4.52 -43.87 -18.44
C GLU A 305 -3.57 -44.88 -19.11
N ASN A 306 -2.39 -44.44 -19.56
CA ASN A 306 -1.50 -45.25 -20.41
C ASN A 306 -0.43 -46.04 -19.63
N GLN A 307 0.04 -45.54 -18.47
CA GLN A 307 1.12 -46.22 -17.73
C GLN A 307 0.62 -47.20 -16.67
N ARG A 308 -0.64 -47.08 -16.21
CA ARG A 308 -1.24 -47.99 -15.22
C ARG A 308 -1.72 -49.28 -15.89
N ASN A 309 -1.12 -50.42 -15.54
CA ASN A 309 -1.54 -51.71 -16.07
C ASN A 309 -1.70 -52.75 -14.95
N THR A 310 -2.95 -52.99 -14.56
CA THR A 310 -3.32 -53.93 -13.50
C THR A 310 -2.85 -55.35 -13.77
N LEU A 311 -2.87 -55.81 -15.03
CA LEU A 311 -2.41 -57.17 -15.38
C LEU A 311 -0.89 -57.28 -15.16
N LYS A 312 -0.10 -56.32 -15.65
CA LYS A 312 1.36 -56.28 -15.40
C LYS A 312 1.70 -56.23 -13.91
N ASP A 313 0.88 -55.55 -13.08
CA ASP A 313 1.06 -55.53 -11.62
C ASP A 313 0.75 -56.89 -10.97
N LEU A 314 -0.27 -57.61 -11.44
CA LEU A 314 -0.64 -58.94 -10.95
C LEU A 314 0.33 -60.03 -11.42
N ASP A 315 0.79 -59.98 -12.67
CA ASP A 315 1.82 -60.88 -13.21
C ASP A 315 3.13 -60.70 -12.43
N PHE A 316 3.50 -59.46 -12.12
CA PHE A 316 4.66 -59.16 -11.27
C PHE A 316 4.52 -59.78 -9.87
N TRP A 317 3.33 -59.78 -9.25
CA TRP A 317 3.11 -60.49 -7.99
C TRP A 317 3.24 -62.00 -8.13
N ALA A 318 2.57 -62.59 -9.13
CA ALA A 318 2.60 -64.03 -9.33
C ALA A 318 4.02 -64.56 -9.64
N GLN A 319 4.84 -63.77 -10.34
CA GLN A 319 6.28 -64.03 -10.52
C GLN A 319 7.06 -63.84 -9.21
N THR A 320 6.88 -62.71 -8.51
CA THR A 320 7.64 -62.38 -7.27
C THR A 320 7.42 -63.40 -6.16
N TYR A 321 6.21 -63.96 -6.06
CA TYR A 321 5.84 -64.95 -5.04
C TYR A 321 5.87 -66.41 -5.54
N GLY A 322 6.36 -66.67 -6.76
CA GLY A 322 6.54 -68.03 -7.29
C GLY A 322 5.24 -68.81 -7.51
N VAL A 323 4.13 -68.12 -7.77
CA VAL A 323 2.82 -68.73 -8.07
C VAL A 323 2.85 -69.45 -9.42
N TYR A 324 3.63 -68.94 -10.38
CA TYR A 324 3.93 -69.63 -11.63
C TYR A 324 5.16 -70.53 -11.45
N ASP A 325 4.96 -71.85 -11.46
CA ASP A 325 6.07 -72.81 -11.46
C ASP A 325 6.78 -72.82 -12.83
N SER A 326 8.10 -72.78 -12.78
CA SER A 326 9.06 -72.81 -13.90
C SER A 326 8.94 -74.02 -14.85
N LYS A 327 8.00 -74.95 -14.60
CA LYS A 327 7.75 -76.16 -15.40
C LYS A 327 6.39 -76.20 -16.08
N THR A 328 5.56 -75.17 -15.97
CA THR A 328 4.21 -75.14 -16.59
C THR A 328 3.97 -73.88 -17.42
N SER A 329 4.94 -73.51 -18.27
CA SER A 329 4.69 -72.57 -19.36
C SER A 329 4.12 -73.30 -20.57
N LEU A 330 2.80 -73.36 -20.64
CA LEU A 330 2.04 -73.71 -21.85
C LEU A 330 0.98 -72.64 -22.10
N THR A 331 1.33 -71.63 -22.89
CA THR A 331 0.52 -71.15 -24.02
C THR A 331 1.36 -70.22 -24.93
N PRO A 332 1.05 -70.10 -26.23
CA PRO A 332 1.98 -69.52 -27.22
C PRO A 332 1.78 -68.02 -27.47
N GLU A 333 2.87 -67.41 -27.93
CA GLU A 333 2.95 -66.24 -28.82
C GLU A 333 1.91 -65.11 -28.66
N MET A 334 2.32 -64.03 -27.99
CA MET A 334 2.01 -62.68 -28.46
C MET A 334 3.28 -61.85 -28.56
N ASN A 335 3.82 -61.76 -29.78
CA ASN A 335 4.83 -60.78 -30.13
C ASN A 335 4.21 -59.37 -30.05
N HIS A 336 4.78 -58.49 -29.23
CA HIS A 336 4.88 -57.06 -29.56
C HIS A 336 6.14 -56.47 -28.93
N ASN A 337 6.89 -55.73 -29.75
CA ASN A 337 8.07 -55.00 -29.33
C ASN A 337 7.67 -53.85 -28.41
N ASP A 338 8.50 -53.57 -27.40
CA ASP A 338 8.67 -52.22 -26.85
C ASP A 338 10.08 -52.13 -26.25
N ASP A 339 10.97 -51.42 -26.94
CA ASP A 339 12.20 -50.91 -26.35
C ASP A 339 11.87 -49.97 -25.19
N ILE A 340 12.55 -50.07 -24.05
CA ILE A 340 12.94 -48.90 -23.27
C ILE A 340 14.13 -49.18 -22.36
N HIS A 341 15.04 -48.22 -22.40
CA HIS A 341 16.26 -48.02 -21.63
C HIS A 341 16.26 -48.57 -20.19
N ASN A 342 17.27 -49.39 -19.89
CA ASN A 342 17.61 -49.84 -18.54
C ASN A 342 18.31 -48.70 -17.76
N GLN A 343 17.72 -48.22 -16.65
CA GLN A 343 18.42 -47.41 -15.66
C GLN A 343 18.52 -48.16 -14.33
N ASN A 344 19.76 -48.28 -13.85
CA ASN A 344 20.15 -49.12 -12.71
C ASN A 344 19.36 -48.82 -11.43
N ILE A 345 18.75 -49.87 -10.88
CA ILE A 345 18.48 -49.99 -9.44
C ILE A 345 19.13 -51.28 -8.95
N SER A 346 20.38 -51.18 -8.50
CA SER A 346 21.07 -52.31 -7.88
C SER A 346 20.37 -52.72 -6.58
N SER A 347 19.99 -54.00 -6.50
CA SER A 347 19.48 -54.60 -5.25
C SER A 347 20.65 -54.98 -4.34
N PRO A 348 20.60 -54.71 -3.02
CA PRO A 348 21.65 -55.12 -2.09
C PRO A 348 21.48 -56.59 -1.68
N THR A 349 22.30 -57.48 -2.21
CA THR A 349 22.35 -58.90 -1.79
C THR A 349 22.87 -59.02 -0.36
N THR A 350 22.04 -59.50 0.55
CA THR A 350 22.46 -59.81 1.93
C THR A 350 23.29 -61.10 1.95
N ILE A 351 24.60 -60.99 2.21
CA ILE A 351 25.47 -62.16 2.46
C ILE A 351 26.01 -62.09 3.89
N ARG A 352 25.63 -63.10 4.68
CA ARG A 352 26.09 -63.30 6.07
C ARG A 352 27.14 -64.42 6.11
N LYS A 353 28.41 -64.09 6.37
CA LYS A 353 29.44 -65.05 6.82
C LYS A 353 30.34 -64.47 7.92
N THR A 354 31.01 -65.37 8.64
CA THR A 354 31.46 -65.21 10.03
C THR A 354 32.96 -64.88 10.20
N LYS A 355 33.31 -64.44 11.41
CA LYS A 355 34.64 -64.06 11.91
C LYS A 355 35.81 -64.97 11.52
N THR A 356 36.96 -64.34 11.26
CA THR A 356 38.24 -64.67 11.93
C THR A 356 39.10 -63.39 12.08
N SER A 357 40.06 -63.41 13.01
CA SER A 357 40.81 -62.23 13.50
C SER A 357 42.27 -62.26 13.07
N HIS A 358 42.88 -61.09 12.80
CA HIS A 358 44.23 -60.77 13.30
C HIS A 358 44.51 -59.25 13.36
N LYS A 359 45.46 -58.91 14.25
CA LYS A 359 46.02 -57.60 14.63
C LYS A 359 46.83 -56.92 13.48
N ASN A 360 47.28 -55.65 13.53
CA ASN A 360 47.51 -54.73 14.66
C ASN A 360 47.53 -53.23 14.20
N GLU A 361 47.56 -52.32 15.20
CA GLU A 361 48.19 -50.95 15.16
C GLU A 361 47.46 -49.83 14.36
N THR A 362 47.28 -48.56 14.81
CA THR A 362 47.50 -47.87 16.12
C THR A 362 46.64 -46.55 16.25
N GLU A 363 46.87 -45.75 17.30
CA GLU A 363 46.60 -44.30 17.51
C GLU A 363 45.18 -43.74 17.79
N ASN A 364 44.87 -43.68 19.10
CA ASN A 364 44.47 -42.49 19.90
C ASN A 364 43.34 -41.53 19.42
N PHE A 365 42.21 -41.48 20.17
CA PHE A 365 41.99 -40.41 21.16
C PHE A 365 40.90 -40.76 22.21
N THR A 366 40.81 -39.93 23.25
CA THR A 366 40.24 -40.22 24.59
C THR A 366 38.72 -40.06 24.73
N ILE A 367 38.13 -40.81 25.68
CA ILE A 367 36.74 -40.76 26.14
C ILE A 367 36.53 -39.70 27.23
N THR A 368 35.40 -39.00 27.21
CA THR A 368 34.68 -38.61 28.44
C THR A 368 33.19 -38.87 28.27
N GLU A 369 32.64 -39.73 29.13
CA GLU A 369 31.21 -39.91 29.33
C GLU A 369 30.70 -38.87 30.34
N GLU A 370 29.46 -38.41 30.21
CA GLU A 370 28.62 -38.11 31.38
C GLU A 370 27.14 -38.30 31.03
N ASN A 371 26.44 -39.08 31.85
CA ASN A 371 25.01 -39.36 31.72
C ASN A 371 24.19 -38.33 32.50
N VAL A 372 23.04 -37.90 31.96
CA VAL A 372 21.83 -37.65 32.79
C VAL A 372 20.59 -38.13 32.03
N GLU A 373 19.72 -38.84 32.74
CA GLU A 373 18.45 -39.42 32.31
C GLU A 373 17.25 -38.45 32.46
N GLN A 374 16.11 -38.83 31.85
CA GLN A 374 14.73 -38.50 32.26
C GLN A 374 14.26 -37.01 32.10
N SER A 375 12.97 -36.72 31.90
CA SER A 375 11.77 -37.55 31.73
C SER A 375 10.77 -36.90 30.74
N ILE A 376 9.80 -37.71 30.30
CA ILE A 376 8.58 -37.26 29.60
C ILE A 376 7.52 -36.94 30.66
N ASP A 377 6.68 -35.93 30.42
CA ASP A 377 5.29 -35.93 30.89
C ASP A 377 4.39 -35.30 29.82
N GLU A 378 3.33 -36.02 29.44
CA GLU A 378 2.16 -35.51 28.74
C GLU A 378 1.07 -35.23 29.78
N ASP A 379 0.30 -34.14 29.65
CA ASP A 379 -1.08 -34.18 30.15
C ASP A 379 -1.98 -33.16 29.43
N ALA A 380 -3.30 -33.38 29.52
CA ALA A 380 -4.26 -32.82 28.58
C ALA A 380 -5.43 -32.03 29.21
N ASN A 381 -6.08 -31.26 28.33
CA ASN A 381 -7.54 -31.11 28.21
C ASN A 381 -8.29 -29.86 28.78
N GLU A 382 -9.33 -29.49 28.01
CA GLU A 382 -10.63 -28.86 28.31
C GLU A 382 -10.83 -27.41 28.87
N GLN A 383 -11.40 -26.56 27.98
CA GLN A 383 -12.66 -25.78 28.11
C GLN A 383 -13.01 -25.13 29.48
N SER A 384 -13.27 -23.82 29.60
CA SER A 384 -14.45 -23.15 28.98
C SER A 384 -14.58 -21.65 29.34
N GLN A 385 -15.41 -20.95 28.54
CA GLN A 385 -16.16 -19.69 28.75
C GLN A 385 -16.00 -18.85 30.04
N THR A 386 -15.91 -17.52 29.89
CA THR A 386 -17.05 -16.60 30.21
C THR A 386 -16.80 -15.16 29.73
N ASP A 387 -17.89 -14.45 29.41
CA ASP A 387 -17.89 -13.02 29.07
C ASP A 387 -17.58 -12.12 30.27
N ASN A 388 -17.09 -10.90 30.01
CA ASN A 388 -17.67 -9.70 30.64
C ASN A 388 -17.34 -8.40 29.90
N THR A 389 -18.38 -7.61 29.64
CA THR A 389 -18.30 -6.24 29.11
C THR A 389 -18.51 -5.24 30.25
N ILE A 390 -17.54 -4.36 30.54
CA ILE A 390 -17.80 -3.12 31.29
C ILE A 390 -17.15 -1.92 30.62
N THR A 391 -17.99 -0.95 30.28
CA THR A 391 -17.61 0.40 29.83
C THR A 391 -17.34 1.29 31.04
N SER A 392 -16.28 2.13 31.02
CA SER A 392 -16.24 3.34 31.85
C SER A 392 -15.31 4.45 31.33
N THR A 393 -15.98 5.52 30.92
CA THR A 393 -15.62 6.95 30.86
C THR A 393 -14.28 7.45 31.44
N LYS A 394 -13.60 8.27 30.61
CA LYS A 394 -12.97 9.58 30.89
C LYS A 394 -12.64 9.95 32.35
N THR A 395 -11.37 10.31 32.57
CA THR A 395 -11.01 11.46 33.44
C THR A 395 -9.95 12.33 32.77
N THR A 396 -10.17 13.65 32.76
CA THR A 396 -9.26 14.66 32.24
C THR A 396 -8.31 15.15 33.33
N VAL A 397 -7.00 15.19 33.08
CA VAL A 397 -6.03 15.88 33.95
C VAL A 397 -5.37 17.01 33.17
N LYS A 398 -5.68 18.25 33.54
CA LYS A 398 -4.90 19.43 33.16
C LYS A 398 -3.63 19.48 34.00
N LYS A 399 -2.48 19.81 33.40
CA LYS A 399 -1.34 20.39 34.11
C LYS A 399 -0.86 21.65 33.39
N ASN A 400 -1.14 22.80 34.01
CA ASN A 400 -0.39 24.02 33.77
C ASN A 400 0.95 23.91 34.50
N ILE A 401 2.07 24.17 33.83
CA ILE A 401 3.28 24.71 34.48
C ILE A 401 3.87 25.83 33.60
N ASN A 402 4.24 26.90 34.29
CA ASN A 402 4.72 28.22 33.89
C ASN A 402 5.65 28.35 32.67
N LEU A 403 5.51 29.51 32.02
CA LEU A 403 6.60 30.20 31.32
C LEU A 403 7.69 30.63 32.32
N THR A 404 8.95 30.56 31.90
CA THR A 404 10.02 31.43 32.42
C THR A 404 10.76 32.06 31.25
N SER A 405 10.86 33.39 31.29
CA SER A 405 11.59 34.21 30.33
C SER A 405 13.08 33.87 30.33
N ILE A 406 13.72 33.87 29.15
CA ILE A 406 15.17 34.04 29.02
C ILE A 406 15.41 35.13 27.97
N GLU A 407 16.41 35.95 28.26
CA GLU A 407 16.64 37.25 27.65
C GLU A 407 17.31 37.17 26.27
N THR A 408 17.13 38.26 25.52
CA THR A 408 17.87 38.57 24.30
C THR A 408 19.37 38.68 24.58
N ASN A 409 20.19 38.11 23.69
CA ASN A 409 21.55 38.63 23.47
C ASN A 409 21.86 38.56 21.98
N ASP A 410 21.92 39.73 21.34
CA ASP A 410 22.48 39.89 20.02
C ASP A 410 23.98 39.56 20.07
N ASN A 411 24.49 38.85 19.06
CA ASN A 411 25.88 38.99 18.68
C ASN A 411 26.04 38.83 17.17
N ILE A 412 26.42 39.94 16.55
CA ILE A 412 26.73 40.06 15.13
C ILE A 412 28.12 39.49 14.91
N THR A 413 28.26 38.52 14.01
CA THR A 413 29.57 38.17 13.45
C THR A 413 29.46 38.07 11.93
N THR A 414 29.86 39.16 11.26
CA THR A 414 30.12 39.18 9.83
C THR A 414 31.28 38.25 9.50
N ASN A 415 31.12 37.37 8.51
CA ASN A 415 32.25 36.72 7.86
C ASN A 415 32.09 36.79 6.35
N THR A 416 33.15 37.23 5.68
CA THR A 416 33.15 37.70 4.31
C THR A 416 34.22 36.96 3.51
N MET A 417 33.98 36.77 2.21
CA MET A 417 34.95 36.33 1.18
C MET A 417 35.35 34.84 1.18
N PRO A 418 35.94 34.33 0.06
CA PRO A 418 36.21 35.01 -1.22
C PRO A 418 35.55 34.37 -2.46
N LEU A 419 35.39 35.22 -3.48
CA LEU A 419 35.30 34.84 -4.87
C LEU A 419 36.66 34.30 -5.34
N ASN A 420 36.70 33.25 -6.16
CA ASN A 420 37.84 33.02 -7.06
C ASN A 420 37.41 32.29 -8.33
N GLN A 421 38.04 32.67 -9.44
CA GLN A 421 37.73 32.23 -10.80
C GLN A 421 38.56 30.98 -11.16
N VAL A 422 37.98 30.02 -11.88
CA VAL A 422 38.30 29.65 -13.28
C VAL A 422 37.00 29.14 -13.91
#